data_AF-A0A0Q8QW49-F1
#
_entry.id   AF-A0A0Q8QW49-F1
#
_cell.length_a   1.000
_cell.length_b   1.000
_cell.length_c   1.000
_cell.angle_alpha   90.00
_cell.angle_beta   90.00
_cell.angle_gamma   90.00
#
_symmetry.space_group_name_H-M   'P 1'
#
loop_
_entity.id
_entity.type
_entity.pdbx_description
1 polymer ?
#
loop_
_entity_poly.entity_id
_entity_poly.type
_entity_poly.pdbx_seq_one_letter_code
_entity_poly.pdbx_strand_id
1 'polypeptide(L)' 'MSRIKAEIDDGDQASLVEFSIDEVIAHHQGPAWGELDEEGRMSAIRDYAEFLYARQNGRAGQVQVKLNPASLPR' A
#
# COMPACT_ATOMS: atom_id res chain seq x y z
N MET A 1 -8.97 11.60 9.43
CA MET A 1 -8.80 10.41 8.58
C MET A 1 -7.39 9.89 8.78
N SER A 2 -7.23 8.63 9.17
CA SER A 2 -5.92 8.02 9.40
C SER A 2 -5.24 7.75 8.05
N ARG A 3 -3.99 8.20 7.88
CA ARG A 3 -3.18 7.91 6.70
C ARG A 3 -2.23 6.77 6.99
N ILE A 4 -2.19 5.80 6.08
CA ILE A 4 -1.18 4.76 6.02
C ILE A 4 0.07 5.34 5.39
N LYS A 5 1.22 5.06 6.01
CA LYS A 5 2.53 5.40 5.47
C LYS A 5 3.25 4.12 5.08
N ALA A 6 3.65 4.05 3.82
CA ALA A 6 4.46 2.97 3.30
C ALA A 6 5.81 3.51 2.83
N GLU A 7 6.87 2.93 3.38
CA GLU A 7 8.23 3.13 2.90
C GLU A 7 8.49 2.10 1.80
N ILE A 8 9.03 2.56 0.69
CA ILE A 8 9.29 1.76 -0.50
C ILE A 8 10.77 1.88 -0.81
N ASP A 9 11.43 0.73 -0.83
CA ASP A 9 12.83 0.60 -1.17
C ASP A 9 12.94 -0.03 -2.56
N ASP A 10 13.46 0.73 -3.54
CA ASP A 10 13.70 0.27 -4.92
C ASP A 10 15.17 -0.14 -5.18
N GLY A 11 16.01 -0.14 -4.14
CA GLY A 11 17.44 -0.45 -4.22
C GLY A 11 18.34 0.75 -4.52
N ASP A 12 17.84 1.79 -5.18
CA ASP A 12 18.56 3.06 -5.43
C ASP A 12 18.09 4.18 -4.51
N GLN A 13 16.80 4.20 -4.15
CA GLN A 13 16.20 5.28 -3.38
C GLN A 13 15.05 4.81 -2.47
N ALA A 14 15.12 5.17 -1.20
CA ALA A 14 13.98 5.07 -0.28
C ALA A 14 12.96 6.16 -0.62
N SER A 15 11.73 5.75 -0.92
CA SER A 15 10.59 6.62 -1.18
C SER A 15 9.49 6.39 -0.15
N LEU A 16 8.67 7.40 0.07
CA LEU A 16 7.55 7.33 1.00
C LEU A 16 6.26 7.66 0.26
N VAL A 17 5.29 6.75 0.33
CA VAL A 17 3.93 7.00 -0.16
C VAL A 17 2.98 7.06 1.02
N GLU A 18 2.05 8.01 0.96
CA GLU A 18 0.98 8.16 1.94
C GLU A 18 -0.36 7.99 1.25
N PHE A 19 -1.24 7.20 1.86
CA PHE A 19 -2.58 6.94 1.34
C PHE A 19 -3.56 6.57 2.44
N SER A 20 -4.84 6.48 2.11
CA SER A 20 -5.92 6.09 3.01
C SER A 20 -6.45 4.69 2.72
N ILE A 21 -7.16 4.11 3.68
CA ILE A 21 -7.87 2.84 3.46
C ILE A 21 -8.95 2.97 2.41
N ASP A 22 -9.65 4.11 2.36
CA ASP A 22 -10.69 4.34 1.35
C ASP A 22 -10.12 4.24 -0.08
N GLU A 23 -8.89 4.72 -0.27
CA GLU A 23 -8.17 4.60 -1.55
C GLU A 23 -7.79 3.15 -1.88
N VAL A 24 -7.35 2.38 -0.88
CA VAL A 24 -7.06 0.94 -1.04
C VAL A 24 -8.34 0.19 -1.42
N ILE A 25 -9.44 0.44 -0.71
CA ILE A 25 -10.74 -0.20 -0.98
C ILE A 25 -11.25 0.18 -2.38
N ALA A 26 -11.12 1.44 -2.77
CA ALA A 26 -11.54 1.90 -4.09
C ALA A 26 -10.69 1.30 -5.24
N HIS A 27 -9.42 0.96 -4.96
CA HIS A 27 -8.55 0.32 -5.94
C HIS A 27 -8.69 -1.20 -5.98
N HIS A 28 -9.01 -1.83 -4.85
CA HIS A 28 -9.11 -3.27 -4.73
C HIS A 28 -10.23 -3.82 -5.62
N GLN A 29 -9.89 -4.72 -6.55
CA GLN A 29 -10.83 -5.32 -7.51
C GLN A 29 -11.31 -6.73 -7.10
N GLY A 30 -11.01 -7.16 -5.88
CA GLY A 30 -11.33 -8.50 -5.35
C GLY A 30 -12.57 -8.54 -4.45
N PRO A 31 -12.62 -9.49 -3.50
CA PRO A 31 -13.68 -9.59 -2.49
C PRO A 31 -13.89 -8.28 -1.73
N ALA A 32 -15.06 -8.13 -1.11
CA ALA A 32 -15.31 -6.94 -0.32
C ALA A 32 -14.29 -6.82 0.82
N TRP A 33 -13.88 -5.60 1.17
CA TRP A 33 -12.87 -5.38 2.22
C TRP A 33 -13.18 -6.09 3.55
N GLY A 34 -14.47 -6.18 3.90
CA GLY A 34 -14.94 -6.88 5.10
C GLY A 34 -14.82 -8.42 5.03
N GLU A 35 -14.70 -8.98 3.83
CA GLU A 35 -14.54 -10.42 3.58
C GLU A 35 -13.07 -10.85 3.56
N LEU A 36 -12.15 -9.90 3.41
CA LEU A 36 -10.71 -10.15 3.51
C LEU A 36 -10.31 -10.41 4.97
N ASP A 37 -9.46 -11.41 5.15
CA ASP A 37 -8.72 -11.64 6.39
C ASP A 37 -7.58 -10.61 6.55
N GLU A 38 -6.88 -10.67 7.68
CA GLU A 38 -5.80 -9.73 7.97
C GLU A 38 -4.69 -9.81 6.91
N GLU A 39 -4.33 -11.02 6.46
CA GLU A 39 -3.32 -11.22 5.43
C GLU A 39 -3.76 -10.63 4.08
N GLY A 40 -5.00 -10.87 3.65
CA GLY A 40 -5.56 -10.31 2.42
C GLY A 40 -5.65 -8.79 2.44
N ARG A 41 -6.05 -8.19 3.58
CA ARG A 41 -6.05 -6.73 3.75
C ARG A 41 -4.64 -6.17 3.67
N MET A 42 -3.68 -6.83 4.31
CA MET A 42 -2.27 -6.42 4.27
C MET A 42 -1.68 -6.55 2.86
N SER A 43 -2.04 -7.59 2.11
CA SER A 43 -1.67 -7.73 0.70
C SER A 43 -2.23 -6.57 -0.12
N ALA A 44 -3.53 -6.28 -0.01
CA ALA A 44 -4.15 -5.19 -0.76
C ALA A 44 -3.53 -3.81 -0.45
N ILE A 45 -3.15 -3.56 0.81
CA ILE A 45 -2.43 -2.33 1.21
C ILE A 45 -1.06 -2.24 0.54
N ARG A 46 -0.30 -3.36 0.47
CA ARG A 46 1.00 -3.40 -0.21
C ARG A 46 0.84 -3.18 -1.70
N ASP A 47 -0.07 -3.90 -2.34
CA ASP A 47 -0.35 -3.78 -3.77
C ASP A 47 -0.69 -2.34 -4.15
N TYR A 48 -1.48 -1.66 -3.31
CA TYR A 48 -1.82 -0.26 -3.51
C TYR A 48 -0.62 0.68 -3.34
N ALA A 49 0.25 0.42 -2.36
CA ALA A 49 1.48 1.17 -2.16
C ALA A 49 2.43 1.05 -3.38
N GLU A 50 2.59 -0.16 -3.91
CA GLU A 50 3.38 -0.42 -5.12
C GLU A 50 2.78 0.30 -6.33
N PHE A 51 1.47 0.24 -6.51
CA PHE A 51 0.76 0.96 -7.56
C PHE A 51 1.00 2.47 -7.48
N LEU A 52 0.87 3.07 -6.29
CA LEU A 52 1.11 4.50 -6.09
C LEU A 52 2.55 4.89 -6.40
N TYR A 53 3.50 4.08 -5.96
CA TYR A 53 4.91 4.32 -6.24
C TYR A 53 5.23 4.24 -7.73
N ALA A 54 4.74 3.20 -8.41
CA ALA A 54 4.93 3.04 -9.84
C ALA A 54 4.32 4.20 -10.63
N ARG A 55 3.15 4.68 -10.18
CA ARG A 55 2.50 5.85 -10.76
C ARG A 55 3.29 7.15 -10.54
N GLN A 56 3.89 7.35 -9.37
CA GLN A 56 4.65 8.57 -9.06
C GLN A 56 6.03 8.61 -9.72
N ASN A 57 6.72 7.47 -9.76
CA ASN A 57 8.12 7.39 -10.19
C ASN A 57 8.28 6.86 -11.62
N GLY A 58 7.20 6.40 -12.26
CA GLY A 58 7.24 5.81 -13.60
C GLY A 58 7.98 4.47 -13.68
N ARG A 59 8.23 3.83 -12.53
CA ARG A 59 8.96 2.57 -12.39
C ARG A 59 8.04 1.50 -11.83
N ALA A 60 7.66 0.53 -12.65
CA ALA A 60 7.03 -0.70 -12.19
C ALA A 60 8.12 -1.78 -12.03
N GLY A 61 8.29 -2.34 -10.83
CA GLY A 61 9.33 -3.32 -10.54
C GLY A 61 9.17 -3.98 -9.17
N GLN A 62 10.04 -4.94 -8.85
CA GLN A 62 10.11 -5.55 -7.51
C GLN A 62 10.64 -4.52 -6.52
N VAL A 63 9.72 -3.82 -5.85
CA VAL A 63 10.04 -2.90 -4.76
C VAL A 63 9.73 -3.56 -3.42
N GLN A 64 10.50 -3.26 -2.39
CA GLN A 64 10.21 -3.74 -1.05
C GLN A 64 9.33 -2.73 -0.32
N VAL A 65 8.07 -3.11 -0.05
CA VAL A 65 7.14 -2.28 0.74
C VAL A 65 7.25 -2.60 2.23
N LYS A 66 7.60 -1.60 3.03
CA LYS A 66 7.58 -1.62 4.49
C LYS A 66 6.45 -0.72 4.99
N LEU A 67 5.44 -1.33 5.62
CA LEU A 67 4.29 -0.61 6.18
C LEU A 67 4.60 -0.17 7.60
N ASN A 68 4.28 1.08 7.95
CA ASN A 68 4.43 1.54 9.33
C ASN A 68 3.27 1.00 10.19
N PRO A 69 3.53 0.13 11.18
CA PRO A 69 2.48 -0.51 11.97
C PRO A 69 1.65 0.47 12.80
N ALA A 70 2.18 1.66 13.13
CA ALA A 70 1.41 2.70 13.82
C ALA A 70 0.36 3.39 12.93
N SER A 71 0.48 3.22 11.61
CA SER A 71 -0.38 3.85 10.61
C SER A 71 -1.45 2.93 10.03
N LEU A 72 -1.40 1.64 10.40
CA LEU A 72 -2.36 0.64 9.94
C LEU A 72 -3.69 0.77 10.71
N PRO A 73 -4.84 0.60 10.02
CA PRO A 73 -6.13 0.50 10.70
C PRO A 73 -6.11 -0.73 11.63
N ARG A 74 -6.59 -0.55 12.86
CA ARG A 74 -6.83 -1.64 13.81
C ARG A 74 -8.12 -2.38 13.49
#